data_AF-A0A179V0P0-F1
#
_entry.id   AF-A0A179V0P0-F1
#
_cell.length_a   1.000
_cell.length_b   1.000
_cell.length_c   1.000
_cell.angle_alpha   90.00
_cell.angle_beta   90.00
_cell.angle_gamma   90.00
#
_symmetry.space_group_name_H-M   'P 1'
#
loop_
_entity.id
_entity.type
_entity.pdbx_description
1 polymer ?
#
loop_
_entity_poly.entity_id
_entity_poly.type
_entity_poly.pdbx_seq_one_letter_code
_entity_poly.pdbx_strand_id
1 'polypeptide(L)'
;MVFELHIWGPAFGLPSIDPQCIAIVAYFALAVPAKERGPDGELEQWVLVADNDPGMVPTNELPALWTGTRWISRFRNIVAYLSQYSNGEWDLDRWMGQKERADCIAFSSFLESQGQPLIDLSLYVSSENYNNVTSLAYATLLQWPNQWIMPPQIRTTAKKRTEHLGLTSLDLDVMVEEERQQARDPSNLANKIPKGLVRKPQATVSDILSKTSKRNRIRLEGITGAFVAPLEELLGRKGYLLSSEIPSTLDCLALGYLSLALVPKLPYPWLRDAATGQAPRLAAYADQLRSRCFGAVPIEVSIAFTDSPALASSLPWRSPEQVSFAAVGRRALEGIADSIPIVRQIRTNARLQRAGAEAEGDSEEKELVTKVATIQRRELYTSIATVLAGLGVFVGYVLYSGLVAEMADGEEGEEEDEEEEDLDEDKKDAESKQWGSAQEKSADEAQKSASRLGEAGAILGI
;
A
#
# COMPACT_ATOMS: atom_id res chain seq x y z
N MET A 1 -29.93 11.10 0.11
CA MET A 1 -28.81 10.34 -0.47
C MET A 1 -27.91 9.92 0.67
N VAL A 2 -27.32 8.74 0.61
CA VAL A 2 -26.46 8.20 1.68
C VAL A 2 -25.01 8.38 1.26
N PHE A 3 -24.20 8.98 2.11
CA PHE A 3 -22.76 9.11 1.91
C PHE A 3 -22.06 7.79 2.24
N GLU A 4 -21.17 7.32 1.35
CA GLU A 4 -20.37 6.13 1.61
C GLU A 4 -18.92 6.53 1.89
N LEU A 5 -18.48 6.29 3.11
CA LEU A 5 -17.14 6.61 3.57
C LEU A 5 -16.28 5.35 3.50
N HIS A 6 -15.32 5.34 2.59
CA HIS A 6 -14.40 4.24 2.34
C HIS A 6 -13.10 4.47 3.12
N ILE A 7 -12.74 3.50 3.96
CA ILE A 7 -11.56 3.52 4.82
C ILE A 7 -10.78 2.21 4.72
N TRP A 8 -9.57 2.17 5.31
CA TRP A 8 -8.79 0.94 5.37
C TRP A 8 -9.49 -0.18 6.14
N GLY A 9 -10.25 0.14 7.18
CA GLY A 9 -10.94 -0.83 8.04
C GLY A 9 -10.25 -1.09 9.40
N PRO A 10 -10.95 -1.75 10.33
CA PRO A 10 -10.67 -1.73 11.77
C PRO A 10 -9.39 -2.48 12.16
N ALA A 11 -8.64 -1.90 13.10
CA ALA A 11 -7.44 -2.48 13.67
C ALA A 11 -7.21 -1.99 15.11
N PHE A 12 -6.58 -2.81 15.96
CA PHE A 12 -6.20 -2.43 17.33
C PHE A 12 -7.36 -1.98 18.24
N GLY A 13 -8.60 -2.32 17.90
CA GLY A 13 -9.79 -1.81 18.60
C GLY A 13 -10.25 -0.41 18.16
N LEU A 14 -9.68 0.11 17.07
CA LEU A 14 -10.00 1.39 16.43
C LEU A 14 -10.72 1.15 15.09
N PRO A 15 -11.46 2.14 14.58
CA PRO A 15 -12.19 2.00 13.32
C PRO A 15 -11.26 1.90 12.11
N SER A 16 -10.01 2.38 12.20
CA SER A 16 -9.04 2.23 11.12
C SER A 16 -7.60 2.05 11.62
N ILE A 17 -6.71 1.54 10.76
CA ILE A 17 -5.25 1.50 10.97
C ILE A 17 -4.55 2.81 10.58
N ASP A 18 -5.22 3.68 9.82
CA ASP A 18 -4.69 4.94 9.33
C ASP A 18 -5.22 6.14 10.14
N PRO A 19 -4.35 7.10 10.55
CA PRO A 19 -4.77 8.23 11.39
C PRO A 19 -5.80 9.13 10.72
N GLN A 20 -5.69 9.39 9.41
CA GLN A 20 -6.62 10.26 8.70
C GLN A 20 -7.98 9.58 8.51
N CYS A 21 -7.99 8.26 8.31
CA CYS A 21 -9.21 7.46 8.30
C CYS A 21 -9.94 7.51 9.66
N ILE A 22 -9.22 7.37 10.78
CA ILE A 22 -9.83 7.51 12.12
C ILE A 22 -10.38 8.93 12.31
N ALA A 23 -9.62 9.95 11.89
CA ALA A 23 -10.01 11.34 12.02
C ALA A 23 -11.28 11.68 11.24
N ILE A 24 -11.43 11.18 10.01
CA ILE A 24 -12.65 11.44 9.24
C ILE A 24 -13.86 10.72 9.82
N VAL A 25 -13.69 9.49 10.35
CA VAL A 25 -14.79 8.80 11.05
C VAL A 25 -15.24 9.59 12.29
N ALA A 26 -14.29 10.16 13.03
CA ALA A 26 -14.60 11.05 14.16
C ALA A 26 -15.33 12.32 13.72
N TYR A 27 -14.92 12.91 12.60
CA TYR A 27 -15.59 14.08 12.03
C TYR A 27 -17.04 13.77 11.66
N PHE A 28 -17.30 12.66 10.96
CA PHE A 28 -18.66 12.23 10.64
C PHE A 28 -19.48 11.94 11.90
N ALA A 29 -18.91 11.30 12.91
CA ALA A 29 -19.59 11.02 14.17
C ALA A 29 -19.99 12.29 14.95
N LEU A 30 -19.24 13.38 14.80
CA LEU A 30 -19.49 14.64 15.51
C LEU A 30 -20.33 15.65 14.70
N ALA A 31 -20.12 15.72 13.38
CA ALA A 31 -20.70 16.73 12.51
C ALA A 31 -21.96 16.26 11.79
N VAL A 32 -22.02 15.00 11.39
CA VAL A 32 -23.09 14.46 10.53
C VAL A 32 -24.02 13.58 11.36
N PRO A 33 -25.32 13.92 11.45
CA PRO A 33 -26.30 13.04 12.09
C PRO A 33 -26.29 11.65 11.45
N ALA A 34 -26.02 10.61 12.24
CA ALA A 34 -26.02 9.24 11.71
C ALA A 34 -27.39 8.84 11.14
N LYS A 35 -28.47 9.37 11.73
CA LYS A 35 -29.85 9.12 11.32
C LYS A 35 -30.61 10.42 11.15
N GLU A 36 -31.28 10.57 10.02
CA GLU A 36 -32.24 11.64 9.77
C GLU A 36 -33.66 11.10 9.90
N ARG A 37 -34.50 11.84 10.61
CA ARG A 37 -35.93 11.50 10.74
C ARG A 37 -36.68 12.06 9.54
N GLY A 38 -36.88 11.23 8.53
CA GLY A 38 -37.70 11.55 7.36
C GLY A 38 -39.19 11.25 7.56
N PRO A 39 -40.05 11.67 6.62
CA PRO A 39 -41.49 11.37 6.63
C PRO A 39 -41.79 9.86 6.48
N ASP A 40 -40.88 9.10 5.86
CA ASP A 40 -41.03 7.66 5.59
C ASP A 40 -40.24 6.75 6.57
N GLY A 41 -39.60 7.32 7.61
CA GLY A 41 -38.82 6.58 8.61
C GLY A 41 -37.46 7.21 8.96
N GLU A 42 -36.66 6.50 9.77
CA GLU A 42 -35.26 6.86 10.03
C GLU A 42 -34.40 6.44 8.83
N LEU A 43 -33.74 7.40 8.17
CA LEU A 43 -32.81 7.15 7.08
C LEU A 43 -31.38 7.39 7.54
N GLU A 44 -30.46 6.49 7.21
CA GLU A 44 -29.03 6.68 7.48
C GLU A 44 -28.48 7.72 6.51
N GLN A 45 -27.85 8.79 7.03
CA GLN A 45 -27.25 9.81 6.16
C GLN A 45 -25.89 9.39 5.62
N TRP A 46 -25.18 8.52 6.34
CA TRP A 46 -23.87 8.04 5.95
C TRP A 46 -23.59 6.64 6.46
N VAL A 47 -22.68 5.95 5.78
CA VAL A 47 -22.31 4.57 6.00
C VAL A 47 -20.80 4.42 5.89
N LEU A 48 -20.23 3.53 6.69
CA LEU A 48 -18.81 3.23 6.74
C LEU A 48 -18.51 1.90 6.03
N VAL A 49 -17.61 1.93 5.04
CA VAL A 49 -17.21 0.76 4.26
C VAL A 49 -15.72 0.50 4.44
N ALA A 50 -15.37 -0.73 4.83
CA ALA A 50 -13.99 -1.20 4.91
C ALA A 50 -13.55 -1.79 3.56
N ASP A 51 -13.08 -0.93 2.65
CA ASP A 51 -12.63 -1.37 1.32
C ASP A 51 -11.27 -2.10 1.38
N ASN A 52 -10.42 -1.71 2.32
CA ASN A 52 -9.07 -2.24 2.53
C ASN A 52 -8.11 -2.12 1.31
N ASP A 53 -8.57 -1.62 0.16
CA ASP A 53 -7.80 -1.44 -1.08
C ASP A 53 -7.96 0.00 -1.63
N PRO A 54 -6.89 0.82 -1.61
CA PRO A 54 -6.97 2.19 -2.09
C PRO A 54 -7.24 2.29 -3.60
N GLY A 55 -6.87 1.29 -4.41
CA GLY A 55 -7.01 1.41 -5.87
C GLY A 55 -8.43 1.24 -6.40
N MET A 56 -9.38 0.86 -5.54
CA MET A 56 -10.82 0.90 -5.86
C MET A 56 -11.28 2.35 -6.05
N VAL A 57 -10.61 3.28 -5.34
CA VAL A 57 -10.83 4.71 -5.46
C VAL A 57 -9.96 5.24 -6.62
N PRO A 58 -10.50 6.10 -7.52
CA PRO A 58 -9.73 6.67 -8.63
C PRO A 58 -8.45 7.39 -8.19
N THR A 59 -8.50 8.03 -7.02
CA THR A 59 -7.38 8.78 -6.44
C THR A 59 -6.33 7.90 -5.75
N ASN A 60 -6.60 6.59 -5.59
CA ASN A 60 -5.70 5.61 -4.97
C ASN A 60 -5.22 6.00 -3.57
N GLU A 61 -6.05 6.73 -2.82
CA GLU A 61 -5.79 7.20 -1.46
C GLU A 61 -7.05 7.04 -0.61
N LEU A 62 -6.88 6.50 0.60
CA LEU A 62 -7.91 6.43 1.64
C LEU A 62 -7.52 7.41 2.76
N PRO A 63 -8.47 8.14 3.38
CA PRO A 63 -9.92 7.99 3.25
C PRO A 63 -10.51 8.60 1.98
N ALA A 64 -11.63 8.03 1.52
CA ALA A 64 -12.38 8.50 0.37
C ALA A 64 -13.90 8.50 0.62
N LEU A 65 -14.58 9.52 0.11
CA LEU A 65 -16.03 9.69 0.19
C LEU A 65 -16.64 9.48 -1.19
N TRP A 66 -17.62 8.59 -1.27
CA TRP A 66 -18.48 8.42 -2.42
C TRP A 66 -19.83 9.09 -2.17
N THR A 67 -20.21 10.01 -3.07
CA THR A 67 -21.48 10.75 -2.99
C THR A 67 -22.56 10.18 -3.93
N GLY A 68 -22.35 8.99 -4.49
CA GLY A 68 -23.21 8.43 -5.54
C GLY A 68 -22.90 8.92 -6.96
N THR A 69 -22.16 10.03 -7.09
CA THR A 69 -21.80 10.63 -8.39
C THR A 69 -20.31 10.88 -8.55
N ARG A 70 -19.61 11.19 -7.46
CA ARG A 70 -18.19 11.56 -7.47
C ARG A 70 -17.45 11.01 -6.26
N TRP A 71 -16.16 10.81 -6.46
CA TRP A 71 -15.18 10.42 -5.44
C TRP A 71 -14.43 11.65 -4.94
N ILE A 72 -14.28 11.76 -3.62
CA ILE A 72 -13.52 12.82 -2.96
C ILE A 72 -12.60 12.17 -1.94
N SER A 73 -11.29 12.28 -2.11
CA SER A 73 -10.31 11.72 -1.17
C SER A 73 -9.56 12.79 -0.40
N ARG A 74 -8.89 12.34 0.67
CA ARG A 74 -8.16 13.14 1.68
C ARG A 74 -9.08 13.84 2.67
N PHE A 75 -8.65 13.82 3.93
CA PHE A 75 -9.40 14.39 5.05
C PHE A 75 -9.88 15.83 4.78
N ARG A 76 -8.96 16.74 4.41
CA ARG A 76 -9.29 18.17 4.23
C ARG A 76 -10.29 18.42 3.09
N ASN A 77 -10.18 17.68 2.00
CA ASN A 77 -11.08 17.82 0.85
C ASN A 77 -12.48 17.32 1.18
N ILE A 78 -12.57 16.21 1.92
CA ILE A 78 -13.85 15.66 2.38
C ILE A 78 -14.55 16.66 3.32
N VAL A 79 -13.83 17.21 4.29
CA VAL A 79 -14.36 18.23 5.21
C VAL A 79 -14.83 19.48 4.44
N ALA A 80 -14.02 19.99 3.50
CA ALA A 80 -14.38 21.14 2.68
C ALA A 80 -15.61 20.87 1.79
N TYR A 81 -15.76 19.63 1.32
CA TYR A 81 -16.95 19.26 0.56
C TYR A 81 -18.21 19.21 1.44
N LEU A 82 -18.12 18.60 2.62
CA LEU A 82 -19.26 18.47 3.54
C LEU A 82 -19.76 19.85 4.01
N SER A 83 -18.85 20.79 4.25
CA SER A 83 -19.23 22.16 4.57
C SER A 83 -19.92 22.86 3.40
N GLN A 84 -19.46 22.68 2.16
CA GLN A 84 -20.12 23.22 0.98
C GLN A 84 -21.49 22.59 0.73
N TYR A 85 -21.61 21.27 0.89
CA TYR A 85 -22.85 20.52 0.65
C TYR A 85 -23.95 20.89 1.64
N SER A 86 -23.60 21.07 2.92
CA SER A 86 -24.54 21.37 4.00
C SER A 86 -24.79 22.87 4.23
N ASN A 87 -24.34 23.76 3.32
CA ASN A 87 -24.33 25.22 3.54
C ASN A 87 -23.68 25.59 4.89
N GLY A 88 -22.68 24.82 5.30
CA GLY A 88 -21.88 24.95 6.51
C GLY A 88 -22.52 24.37 7.78
N GLU A 89 -23.67 23.71 7.74
CA GLU A 89 -24.28 23.13 8.94
C GLU A 89 -23.41 22.05 9.56
N TRP A 90 -22.71 21.27 8.73
CA TRP A 90 -21.77 20.24 9.16
C TRP A 90 -20.35 20.79 9.37
N ASP A 91 -20.16 22.10 9.37
CA ASP A 91 -18.85 22.70 9.64
C ASP A 91 -18.60 22.85 11.15
N LEU A 92 -17.73 21.99 11.70
CA LEU A 92 -17.29 22.06 13.09
C LEU A 92 -16.53 23.35 13.41
N ASP A 93 -15.94 24.00 12.40
CA ASP A 93 -15.07 25.16 12.58
C ASP A 93 -15.81 26.49 12.41
N ARG A 94 -17.13 26.46 12.18
CA ARG A 94 -17.97 27.65 11.96
C ARG A 94 -17.85 28.71 13.06
N TRP A 95 -17.62 28.28 14.31
CA TRP A 95 -17.51 29.17 15.47
C TRP A 95 -16.15 29.88 15.58
N MET A 96 -15.15 29.49 14.80
CA MET A 96 -13.78 29.98 14.93
C MET A 96 -13.62 31.42 14.42
N GLY A 97 -12.91 32.24 15.20
CA GLY A 97 -12.38 33.51 14.73
C GLY A 97 -11.14 33.33 13.85
N GLN A 98 -10.61 34.44 13.35
CA GLN A 98 -9.42 34.42 12.47
C GLN A 98 -8.18 33.84 13.17
N LYS A 99 -8.04 34.09 14.48
CA LYS A 99 -6.92 33.58 15.27
C LYS A 99 -7.03 32.07 15.47
N GLU A 100 -8.19 31.61 15.92
CA GLU A 100 -8.45 30.18 16.14
C GLU A 100 -8.31 29.38 14.85
N ARG A 101 -8.73 29.96 13.72
CA ARG A 101 -8.55 29.35 12.40
C ARG A 101 -7.07 29.24 12.01
N ALA A 102 -6.25 30.26 12.29
CA ALA A 102 -4.81 30.21 12.05
C ALA A 102 -4.15 29.13 12.92
N ASP A 103 -4.52 29.06 14.20
CA ASP A 103 -4.05 28.03 15.13
C ASP A 103 -4.48 26.63 14.66
N CYS A 104 -5.73 26.46 14.22
CA CYS A 104 -6.25 25.20 13.68
C CYS A 104 -5.42 24.70 12.48
N ILE A 105 -5.10 25.58 11.54
CA ILE A 105 -4.29 25.23 10.36
C ILE A 105 -2.85 24.89 10.77
N ALA A 106 -2.25 25.68 11.67
CA ALA A 106 -0.89 25.45 12.14
C ALA A 106 -0.78 24.10 12.86
N PHE A 107 -1.68 23.83 13.80
CA PHE A 107 -1.67 22.58 14.56
C PHE A 107 -2.10 21.36 13.74
N SER A 108 -3.00 21.51 12.76
CA SER A 108 -3.33 20.41 11.83
C SER A 108 -2.10 20.01 11.03
N SER A 109 -1.35 20.99 10.52
CA SER A 109 -0.13 20.75 9.75
C SER A 109 0.99 20.19 10.65
N PHE A 110 1.05 20.61 11.91
CA PHE A 110 1.96 20.05 12.92
C PHE A 110 1.65 18.58 13.21
N LEU A 111 0.38 18.21 13.41
CA LEU A 111 -0.04 16.81 13.61
C LEU A 111 0.31 15.94 12.41
N GLU A 112 0.02 16.40 11.20
CA GLU A 112 0.33 15.66 9.96
C GLU A 112 1.84 15.49 9.76
N SER A 113 2.65 16.51 10.04
CA SER A 113 4.11 16.49 9.81
C SER A 113 4.90 15.79 10.90
N GLN A 114 4.53 15.92 12.18
CA GLN A 114 5.26 15.35 13.32
C GLN A 114 4.63 14.06 13.86
N GLY A 115 3.30 13.95 13.79
CA GLY A 115 2.58 12.76 14.26
C GLY A 115 2.79 11.56 13.34
N GLN A 116 2.81 11.76 12.02
CA GLN A 116 2.98 10.67 11.06
C GLN A 116 4.33 9.93 11.22
N PRO A 117 5.49 10.60 11.27
CA PRO A 117 6.77 9.92 11.48
C PRO A 117 6.86 9.16 12.81
N LEU A 118 6.22 9.67 13.87
CA LEU A 118 6.18 8.99 15.17
C LEU A 118 5.39 7.68 15.13
N ILE A 119 4.21 7.70 14.51
CA ILE A 119 3.41 6.50 14.29
C ILE A 119 4.16 5.52 13.39
N ASP A 120 4.79 6.02 12.32
CA ASP A 120 5.60 5.21 11.40
C ASP A 120 6.74 4.48 12.12
N LEU A 121 7.49 5.19 12.97
CA LEU A 121 8.56 4.61 13.78
C LEU A 121 8.04 3.50 14.70
N SER A 122 6.90 3.75 15.34
CA SER A 122 6.30 2.84 16.32
C SER A 122 5.72 1.57 15.68
N LEU A 123 4.93 1.71 14.61
CA LEU A 123 4.15 0.62 14.02
C LEU A 123 4.87 -0.10 12.86
N TYR A 124 5.73 0.58 12.09
CA TYR A 124 6.26 0.04 10.83
C TYR A 124 7.78 -0.12 10.80
N VAL A 125 8.53 0.82 11.40
CA VAL A 125 10.00 0.76 11.40
C VAL A 125 10.51 -0.24 12.44
N SER A 126 9.94 -0.21 13.66
CA SER A 126 10.24 -1.20 14.69
C SER A 126 9.88 -2.61 14.21
N SER A 127 10.89 -3.44 13.95
CA SER A 127 10.68 -4.80 13.42
C SER A 127 9.85 -5.67 14.37
N GLU A 128 10.06 -5.54 15.68
CA GLU A 128 9.32 -6.31 16.69
C GLU A 128 7.83 -5.93 16.70
N ASN A 129 7.52 -4.63 16.62
CA ASN A 129 6.13 -4.17 16.58
C ASN A 129 5.46 -4.54 15.25
N TYR A 130 6.19 -4.35 14.14
CA TYR A 130 5.66 -4.65 12.82
C TYR A 130 5.36 -6.14 12.65
N ASN A 131 6.32 -7.02 12.97
CA ASN A 131 6.19 -8.46 12.71
C ASN A 131 5.15 -9.14 13.62
N ASN A 132 5.00 -8.69 14.87
CA ASN A 132 4.12 -9.34 15.84
C ASN A 132 2.70 -8.76 15.87
N VAL A 133 2.52 -7.50 15.47
CA VAL A 133 1.24 -6.79 15.62
C VAL A 133 0.75 -6.18 14.31
N THR A 134 1.53 -5.30 13.69
CA THR A 134 1.06 -4.52 12.53
C THR A 134 0.84 -5.38 11.29
N SER A 135 1.78 -6.26 10.94
CA SER A 135 1.69 -7.14 9.77
C SER A 135 0.52 -8.12 9.91
N LEU A 136 0.28 -8.62 11.12
CA LEU A 136 -0.83 -9.51 11.42
C LEU A 136 -2.17 -8.77 11.32
N ALA A 137 -2.25 -7.52 11.81
CA ALA A 137 -3.44 -6.69 11.63
C ALA A 137 -3.78 -6.49 10.14
N TYR A 138 -2.78 -6.23 9.31
CA TYR A 138 -2.99 -6.17 7.85
C TYR A 138 -3.37 -7.52 7.26
N ALA A 139 -2.78 -8.64 7.71
CA ALA A 139 -3.14 -9.97 7.22
C ALA A 139 -4.60 -10.34 7.54
N THR A 140 -5.15 -9.85 8.65
CA THR A 140 -6.57 -10.05 9.00
C THR A 140 -7.51 -9.10 8.25
N LEU A 141 -7.02 -7.91 7.89
CA LEU A 141 -7.80 -6.85 7.27
C LEU A 141 -7.89 -7.02 5.74
N LEU A 142 -6.77 -7.37 5.11
CA LEU A 142 -6.61 -7.40 3.66
C LEU A 142 -7.03 -8.75 3.09
N GLN A 143 -7.75 -8.72 1.97
CA GLN A 143 -8.04 -9.92 1.20
C GLN A 143 -6.84 -10.36 0.37
N TRP A 144 -6.81 -11.65 0.01
CA TRP A 144 -5.85 -12.18 -0.96
C TRP A 144 -6.05 -11.48 -2.32
N PRO A 145 -4.99 -11.03 -3.03
CA PRO A 145 -3.55 -11.18 -2.76
C PRO A 145 -2.92 -10.00 -1.99
N ASN A 146 -3.70 -8.95 -1.68
CA ASN A 146 -3.21 -7.69 -1.13
C ASN A 146 -2.49 -7.86 0.21
N GLN A 147 -2.79 -8.93 0.96
CA GLN A 147 -2.09 -9.31 2.20
C GLN A 147 -0.55 -9.41 2.06
N TRP A 148 -0.02 -9.76 0.88
CA TRP A 148 1.42 -9.89 0.67
C TRP A 148 2.04 -8.70 -0.07
N ILE A 149 1.22 -7.93 -0.79
CA ILE A 149 1.69 -6.83 -1.63
C ILE A 149 1.71 -5.52 -0.83
N MET A 150 0.62 -5.21 -0.14
CA MET A 150 0.43 -3.90 0.49
C MET A 150 1.29 -3.68 1.74
N PRO A 151 1.38 -4.61 2.72
CA PRO A 151 2.11 -4.34 3.96
C PRO A 151 3.60 -4.03 3.73
N PRO A 152 4.34 -4.77 2.86
CA PRO A 152 5.71 -4.40 2.51
C PRO A 152 5.81 -3.01 1.85
N GLN A 153 4.89 -2.67 0.94
CA GLN A 153 4.90 -1.35 0.28
C GLN A 153 4.67 -0.22 1.29
N ILE A 154 3.70 -0.36 2.18
CA ILE A 154 3.41 0.61 3.25
C ILE A 154 4.62 0.73 4.18
N ARG A 155 5.21 -0.39 4.60
CA ARG A 155 6.41 -0.40 5.45
C ARG A 155 7.59 0.31 4.79
N THR A 156 7.85 0.08 3.50
CA THR A 156 8.93 0.78 2.78
C THR A 156 8.70 2.28 2.69
N THR A 157 7.45 2.71 2.51
CA THR A 157 7.07 4.13 2.47
C THR A 157 7.25 4.79 3.83
N ALA A 158 6.83 4.11 4.91
CA ALA A 158 7.04 4.56 6.28
C ALA A 158 8.53 4.70 6.60
N LYS A 159 9.36 3.70 6.26
CA LYS A 159 10.82 3.76 6.44
C LYS A 159 11.43 4.99 5.76
N LYS A 160 11.07 5.24 4.49
CA LYS A 160 11.52 6.43 3.74
C LYS A 160 11.12 7.74 4.41
N ARG A 161 9.89 7.85 4.92
CA ARG A 161 9.44 9.06 5.64
C ARG A 161 10.29 9.33 6.88
N THR A 162 10.70 8.28 7.59
CA THR A 162 11.44 8.38 8.86
C THR A 162 12.96 8.37 8.72
N GLU A 163 13.50 8.19 7.52
CA GLU A 163 14.94 8.01 7.27
C GLU A 163 15.78 9.17 7.80
N HIS A 164 15.28 10.40 7.66
CA HIS A 164 15.93 11.63 8.13
C HIS A 164 16.14 11.70 9.65
N LEU A 165 15.40 10.90 10.44
CA LEU A 165 15.52 10.86 11.90
C LEU A 165 16.75 10.03 12.36
N GLY A 166 17.37 9.26 11.46
CA GLY A 166 18.58 8.48 11.76
C GLY A 166 18.37 7.42 12.84
N LEU A 167 17.15 6.89 12.95
CA LEU A 167 16.73 5.90 13.94
C LEU A 167 16.68 4.47 13.36
N THR A 168 17.55 4.18 12.38
CA THR A 168 17.66 2.89 11.68
C THR A 168 17.88 1.71 12.63
N SER A 169 18.46 1.93 13.80
CA SER A 169 18.65 0.92 14.85
C SER A 169 17.37 0.36 15.48
N LEU A 170 16.18 0.93 15.19
CA LEU A 170 14.90 0.29 15.55
C LEU A 170 14.56 -0.86 14.58
N ASP A 171 15.19 -0.89 13.42
CA ASP A 171 14.97 -1.85 12.36
C ASP A 171 16.03 -2.97 12.46
N LEU A 172 15.70 -4.01 13.23
CA LEU A 172 16.56 -5.17 13.40
C LEU A 172 16.87 -5.87 12.07
N ASP A 173 15.97 -5.77 11.09
CA ASP A 173 16.14 -6.43 9.79
C ASP A 173 17.29 -5.77 9.00
N VAL A 174 17.38 -4.45 9.06
CA VAL A 174 18.47 -3.68 8.43
C VAL A 174 19.79 -3.94 9.14
N MET A 175 19.80 -3.97 10.47
CA MET A 175 21.02 -4.28 11.23
C MET A 175 21.57 -5.67 10.90
N VAL A 176 20.70 -6.68 10.84
CA VAL A 176 21.10 -8.05 10.49
C VAL A 176 21.61 -8.13 9.04
N GLU A 177 21.00 -7.38 8.12
CA GLU A 177 21.45 -7.36 6.74
C GLU A 177 22.78 -6.60 6.57
N GLU A 178 23.00 -5.50 7.29
CA GLU A 178 24.29 -4.81 7.36
C GLU A 178 25.40 -5.71 7.90
N GLU A 179 25.13 -6.48 8.97
CA GLU A 179 26.08 -7.46 9.51
C GLU A 179 26.39 -8.58 8.49
N ARG A 180 25.37 -9.07 7.76
CA ARG A 180 25.56 -10.06 6.70
C ARG A 180 26.37 -9.50 5.54
N GLN A 181 26.14 -8.25 5.16
CA GLN A 181 26.91 -7.58 4.11
C GLN A 181 28.36 -7.40 4.54
N GLN A 182 28.60 -6.91 5.76
CA GLN A 182 29.95 -6.84 6.34
C GLN A 182 30.62 -8.22 6.42
N ALA A 183 29.88 -9.27 6.76
CA ALA A 183 30.40 -10.64 6.76
C ALA A 183 30.71 -11.17 5.35
N ARG A 184 30.06 -10.66 4.30
CA ARG A 184 30.32 -11.00 2.89
C ARG A 184 31.47 -10.18 2.30
N ASP A 185 31.78 -9.01 2.87
CA ASP A 185 32.82 -8.13 2.35
C ASP A 185 34.22 -8.75 2.49
N PRO A 186 34.96 -8.96 1.37
CA PRO A 186 36.28 -9.60 1.37
C PRO A 186 37.39 -8.72 1.95
N SER A 187 37.13 -7.42 2.15
CA SER A 187 38.01 -6.43 2.76
C SER A 187 37.98 -6.47 4.30
N ASN A 188 36.97 -7.12 4.90
CA ASN A 188 36.90 -7.24 6.35
C ASN A 188 37.98 -8.19 6.87
N LEU A 189 39.01 -7.61 7.49
CA LEU A 189 40.14 -8.34 8.09
C LEU A 189 39.70 -9.36 9.14
N ALA A 190 38.49 -9.21 9.71
CA ALA A 190 37.88 -10.17 10.63
C ALA A 190 37.60 -11.54 9.98
N ASN A 191 37.30 -11.61 8.68
CA ASN A 191 37.09 -12.86 7.94
C ASN A 191 38.39 -13.62 7.64
N LYS A 192 39.55 -12.97 7.79
CA LYS A 192 40.88 -13.57 7.57
C LYS A 192 41.53 -14.09 8.86
N ILE A 193 40.90 -13.88 10.02
CA ILE A 193 41.40 -14.36 11.30
C ILE A 193 40.69 -15.68 11.64
N PRO A 194 41.43 -16.79 11.87
CA PRO A 194 40.81 -18.05 12.22
C PRO A 194 40.05 -17.93 13.56
N LYS A 195 38.85 -18.53 13.61
CA LYS A 195 37.89 -18.43 14.72
C LYS A 195 38.46 -18.79 16.11
N GLY A 196 39.58 -19.50 16.17
CA GLY A 196 40.28 -19.86 17.42
C GLY A 196 41.18 -18.78 18.02
N LEU A 197 41.54 -17.72 17.28
CA LEU A 197 42.46 -16.66 17.74
C LEU A 197 41.76 -15.35 18.11
N VAL A 198 40.45 -15.23 17.85
CA VAL A 198 39.65 -14.06 18.22
C VAL A 198 39.29 -14.14 19.71
N ARG A 199 40.20 -13.72 20.57
CA ARG A 199 40.03 -13.62 22.03
C ARG A 199 39.57 -12.24 22.49
N LYS A 200 38.74 -11.56 21.69
CA LYS A 200 37.98 -10.39 22.17
C LYS A 200 36.55 -10.83 22.37
N PRO A 201 35.90 -10.50 23.51
CA PRO A 201 34.45 -10.54 23.54
C PRO A 201 34.01 -9.51 22.49
N GLN A 202 33.63 -9.97 21.30
CA GLN A 202 32.84 -9.13 20.42
C GLN A 202 31.66 -8.70 21.29
N ALA A 203 31.49 -7.39 21.49
CA ALA A 203 30.38 -6.89 22.29
C ALA A 203 29.14 -7.58 21.74
N THR A 204 28.56 -8.49 22.53
CA THR A 204 27.49 -9.36 22.08
C THR A 204 26.42 -8.46 21.49
N VAL A 205 25.72 -8.90 20.45
CA VAL A 205 24.65 -8.09 19.82
C VAL A 205 23.72 -7.50 20.88
N SER A 206 23.49 -8.22 21.98
CA SER A 206 22.81 -7.75 23.20
C SER A 206 23.45 -6.57 23.94
N ASP A 207 24.78 -6.42 24.01
CA ASP A 207 25.48 -5.31 24.68
C ASP A 207 25.54 -4.04 23.81
N ILE A 208 25.65 -4.19 22.48
CA ILE A 208 25.50 -3.08 21.52
C ILE A 208 24.04 -2.66 21.43
N LEU A 209 23.11 -3.63 21.38
CA LEU A 209 21.68 -3.37 21.46
C LEU A 209 21.32 -2.72 22.79
N SER A 210 21.91 -3.10 23.93
CA SER A 210 21.56 -2.52 25.23
C SER A 210 22.01 -1.05 25.38
N LYS A 211 23.18 -0.69 24.84
CA LYS A 211 23.68 0.70 24.86
C LYS A 211 23.00 1.56 23.80
N THR A 212 22.81 1.03 22.60
CA THR A 212 22.13 1.71 21.49
C THR A 212 20.64 1.88 21.78
N SER A 213 19.97 0.86 22.33
CA SER A 213 18.56 0.95 22.73
C SER A 213 18.32 2.00 23.81
N LYS A 214 19.18 2.14 24.81
CA LYS A 214 19.05 3.21 25.82
C LYS A 214 19.18 4.60 25.21
N ARG A 215 20.17 4.82 24.33
CA ARG A 215 20.35 6.10 23.63
C ARG A 215 19.17 6.41 22.71
N ASN A 216 18.68 5.42 21.99
CA ASN A 216 17.52 5.56 21.12
C ASN A 216 16.27 5.85 21.92
N ARG A 217 16.08 5.16 23.05
CA ARG A 217 14.95 5.40 23.93
C ARG A 217 14.91 6.85 24.43
N ILE A 218 16.05 7.42 24.84
CA ILE A 218 16.11 8.84 25.23
C ILE A 218 15.76 9.75 24.04
N ARG A 219 16.27 9.45 22.84
CA ARG A 219 15.93 10.22 21.63
C ARG A 219 14.44 10.13 21.29
N LEU A 220 13.88 8.93 21.33
CA LEU A 220 12.47 8.65 21.09
C LEU A 220 11.59 9.38 22.12
N GLU A 221 11.93 9.30 23.41
CA GLU A 221 11.26 10.06 24.47
C GLU A 221 11.33 11.57 24.23
N GLY A 222 12.47 12.09 23.75
CA GLY A 222 12.64 13.50 23.39
C GLY A 222 11.80 13.94 22.19
N ILE A 223 11.73 13.13 21.13
CA ILE A 223 10.91 13.42 19.94
C ILE A 223 9.42 13.32 20.31
N THR A 224 9.01 12.31 21.07
CA THR A 224 7.64 12.23 21.60
C THR A 224 7.30 13.47 22.42
N GLY A 225 8.21 13.92 23.28
CA GLY A 225 8.00 15.12 24.07
C GLY A 225 7.82 16.38 23.26
N ALA A 226 8.64 16.56 22.22
CA ALA A 226 8.49 17.66 21.27
C ALA A 226 7.14 17.63 20.54
N PHE A 227 6.53 16.45 20.37
CA PHE A 227 5.22 16.29 19.77
C PHE A 227 4.06 16.53 20.76
N VAL A 228 4.11 15.94 21.95
CA VAL A 228 2.98 16.00 22.91
C VAL A 228 2.95 17.30 23.72
N ALA A 229 4.10 17.92 24.00
CA ALA A 229 4.15 19.12 24.86
C ALA A 229 3.37 20.32 24.27
N PRO A 230 3.48 20.67 22.97
CA PRO A 230 2.69 21.75 22.39
C PRO A 230 1.18 21.46 22.40
N LEU A 231 0.80 20.19 22.24
CA LEU A 231 -0.61 19.77 22.26
C LEU A 231 -1.18 19.82 23.67
N GLU A 232 -0.41 19.46 24.68
CA GLU A 232 -0.82 19.58 26.08
C GLU A 232 -0.91 21.05 26.53
N GLU A 233 0.00 21.90 26.08
CA GLU A 233 -0.08 23.35 26.32
C GLU A 233 -1.34 23.94 25.67
N LEU A 234 -1.63 23.54 24.42
CA LEU A 234 -2.83 23.99 23.70
C LEU A 234 -4.12 23.55 24.40
N LEU A 235 -4.18 22.29 24.85
CA LEU A 235 -5.31 21.74 25.62
C LEU A 235 -5.46 22.47 26.95
N GLY A 236 -4.37 22.69 27.69
CA GLY A 236 -4.35 23.43 28.94
C GLY A 236 -5.35 22.91 29.98
N ARG A 237 -6.44 23.66 30.19
CA ARG A 237 -7.59 23.31 31.06
C ARG A 237 -8.92 23.25 30.29
N LYS A 238 -8.87 23.31 28.97
CA LYS A 238 -10.04 23.28 28.11
C LYS A 238 -10.54 21.85 27.93
N GLY A 239 -11.79 21.69 27.54
CA GLY A 239 -12.37 20.38 27.16
C GLY A 239 -11.89 19.88 25.80
N TYR A 240 -11.55 20.78 24.88
CA TYR A 240 -11.01 20.51 23.54
C TYR A 240 -9.76 21.36 23.30
N LEU A 241 -9.03 21.09 22.22
CA LEU A 241 -7.76 21.77 21.94
C LEU A 241 -7.93 23.30 21.81
N LEU A 242 -8.91 23.72 21.02
CA LEU A 242 -9.16 25.15 20.78
C LEU A 242 -10.23 25.73 21.70
N SER A 243 -11.29 24.97 22.01
CA SER A 243 -12.46 25.41 22.78
C SER A 243 -12.69 24.59 24.05
N SER A 244 -13.47 25.11 24.99
CA SER A 244 -13.86 24.37 26.20
C SER A 244 -15.04 23.43 25.97
N GLU A 245 -15.94 23.75 25.03
CA GLU A 245 -17.25 23.08 24.90
C GLU A 245 -17.50 22.46 23.53
N ILE A 246 -16.95 23.06 22.46
CA ILE A 246 -17.26 22.68 21.08
C ILE A 246 -16.07 21.94 20.46
N PRO A 247 -16.25 20.74 19.89
CA PRO A 247 -15.19 20.05 19.16
C PRO A 247 -14.92 20.72 17.82
N SER A 248 -13.67 20.64 17.36
CA SER A 248 -13.19 21.18 16.10
C SER A 248 -12.70 20.09 15.14
N THR A 249 -12.44 20.44 13.88
CA THR A 249 -11.75 19.56 12.93
C THR A 249 -10.37 19.15 13.44
N LEU A 250 -9.67 20.03 14.15
CA LEU A 250 -8.38 19.75 14.77
C LEU A 250 -8.48 18.64 15.81
N ASP A 251 -9.54 18.63 16.63
CA ASP A 251 -9.77 17.59 17.63
C ASP A 251 -9.96 16.21 16.95
N CYS A 252 -10.63 16.19 15.80
CA CYS A 252 -10.81 14.97 15.01
C CYS A 252 -9.48 14.43 14.47
N LEU A 253 -8.64 15.32 13.91
CA LEU A 253 -7.29 14.97 13.46
C LEU A 253 -6.42 14.49 14.62
N ALA A 254 -6.41 15.23 15.73
CA ALA A 254 -5.65 14.88 16.92
C ALA A 254 -6.06 13.51 17.46
N LEU A 255 -7.37 13.21 17.49
CA LEU A 255 -7.88 11.90 17.88
C LEU A 255 -7.29 10.78 16.99
N GLY A 256 -7.24 10.98 15.68
CA GLY A 256 -6.66 10.00 14.75
C GLY A 256 -5.21 9.66 15.06
N TYR A 257 -4.36 10.68 15.21
CA TYR A 257 -2.94 10.48 15.50
C TYR A 257 -2.69 9.97 16.93
N LEU A 258 -3.36 10.53 17.94
CA LEU A 258 -3.19 10.15 19.34
C LEU A 258 -3.75 8.75 19.63
N SER A 259 -4.87 8.37 19.02
CA SER A 259 -5.44 7.03 19.21
C SER A 259 -4.48 5.93 18.74
N LEU A 260 -3.84 6.08 17.59
CA LEU A 260 -2.81 5.14 17.12
C LEU A 260 -1.52 5.19 17.93
N ALA A 261 -1.20 6.31 18.56
CA ALA A 261 -0.06 6.40 19.47
C ALA A 261 -0.32 5.70 20.82
N LEU A 262 -1.57 5.71 21.31
CA LEU A 262 -1.90 5.33 22.69
C LEU A 262 -2.60 3.97 22.83
N VAL A 263 -3.47 3.60 21.89
CA VAL A 263 -4.35 2.41 22.01
C VAL A 263 -3.65 1.09 21.65
N PRO A 264 -2.83 1.00 20.58
CA PRO A 264 -2.23 -0.27 20.17
C PRO A 264 -1.41 -0.94 21.29
N LYS A 265 -1.66 -2.24 21.47
CA LYS A 265 -0.90 -3.08 22.41
C LYS A 265 0.33 -3.63 21.70
N LEU A 266 1.43 -2.90 21.79
CA LEU A 266 2.69 -3.22 21.12
C LEU A 266 3.68 -3.93 22.07
N PRO A 267 4.51 -4.87 21.57
CA PRO A 267 5.61 -5.47 22.33
C PRO A 267 6.60 -4.43 22.87
N TYR A 268 6.90 -3.41 22.07
CA TYR A 268 7.74 -2.28 22.45
C TYR A 268 6.91 -0.97 22.48
N PRO A 269 6.22 -0.66 23.60
CA PRO A 269 5.26 0.44 23.71
C PRO A 269 5.89 1.79 24.09
N TRP A 270 7.09 2.10 23.57
CA TRP A 270 7.83 3.31 23.94
C TRP A 270 7.03 4.61 23.69
N LEU A 271 6.26 4.67 22.59
CA LEU A 271 5.51 5.86 22.21
C LEU A 271 4.37 6.14 23.20
N ARG A 272 3.60 5.10 23.53
CA ARG A 272 2.51 5.18 24.50
C ARG A 272 3.03 5.55 25.88
N ASP A 273 4.06 4.86 26.36
CA ASP A 273 4.61 5.08 27.69
C ASP A 273 5.22 6.49 27.83
N ALA A 274 5.92 6.98 26.79
CA ALA A 274 6.45 8.34 26.77
C ALA A 274 5.34 9.40 26.68
N ALA A 275 4.34 9.20 25.81
CA ALA A 275 3.23 10.15 25.66
C ALA A 275 2.38 10.25 26.93
N THR A 276 2.05 9.11 27.56
CA THR A 276 1.30 9.07 28.82
C THR A 276 2.08 9.63 30.00
N GLY A 277 3.40 9.39 30.06
CA GLY A 277 4.25 9.91 31.12
C GLY A 277 4.46 11.42 31.04
N GLN A 278 4.61 11.97 29.83
CA GLN A 278 4.87 13.39 29.63
C GLN A 278 3.59 14.23 29.56
N ALA A 279 2.52 13.70 28.94
CA ALA A 279 1.27 14.39 28.72
C ALA A 279 0.02 13.56 29.14
N PRO A 280 -0.17 13.32 30.45
CA PRO A 280 -1.26 12.49 30.95
C PRO A 280 -2.64 13.09 30.67
N ARG A 281 -2.77 14.43 30.63
CA ARG A 281 -4.05 15.08 30.32
C ARG A 281 -4.47 14.86 28.88
N LEU A 282 -3.50 14.92 27.97
CA LEU A 282 -3.73 14.68 26.55
C LEU A 282 -4.18 13.23 26.30
N ALA A 283 -3.59 12.27 27.02
CA ALA A 283 -4.02 10.88 26.97
C ALA A 283 -5.47 10.70 27.45
N ALA A 284 -5.83 11.30 28.59
CA ALA A 284 -7.19 11.26 29.11
C ALA A 284 -8.21 11.93 28.15
N TYR A 285 -7.83 13.05 27.55
CA TYR A 285 -8.61 13.75 26.53
C TYR A 285 -8.85 12.85 25.30
N ALA A 286 -7.81 12.19 24.79
CA ALA A 286 -7.92 11.31 23.63
C ALA A 286 -8.84 10.11 23.93
N ASP A 287 -8.74 9.52 25.12
CA ASP A 287 -9.62 8.43 25.54
C ASP A 287 -11.09 8.87 25.69
N GLN A 288 -11.33 10.04 26.27
CA GLN A 288 -12.67 10.60 26.40
C GLN A 288 -13.29 10.87 25.02
N LEU A 289 -12.55 11.52 24.12
CA LEU A 289 -13.03 11.83 22.78
C LEU A 289 -13.25 10.56 21.94
N ARG A 290 -12.38 9.56 22.09
CA ARG A 290 -12.55 8.22 21.49
C ARG A 290 -13.86 7.58 21.95
N SER A 291 -14.11 7.56 23.27
CA SER A 291 -15.33 6.97 23.82
C SER A 291 -16.59 7.67 23.34
N ARG A 292 -16.52 9.00 23.12
CA ARG A 292 -17.62 9.80 22.59
C ARG A 292 -17.90 9.50 21.11
N CYS A 293 -16.86 9.33 20.29
CA CYS A 293 -17.01 9.15 18.84
C CYS A 293 -17.26 7.69 18.45
N PHE A 294 -16.59 6.73 19.09
CA PHE A 294 -16.58 5.32 18.69
C PHE A 294 -17.25 4.39 19.72
N GLY A 295 -17.56 4.90 20.91
CA GLY A 295 -18.07 4.08 22.03
C GLY A 295 -16.95 3.48 22.89
N ALA A 296 -17.33 2.85 24.00
CA ALA A 296 -16.39 2.29 24.98
C ALA A 296 -15.83 0.91 24.59
N VAL A 297 -16.51 0.20 23.67
CA VAL A 297 -16.15 -1.16 23.27
C VAL A 297 -15.12 -1.12 22.13
N PRO A 298 -14.02 -1.88 22.20
CA PRO A 298 -13.07 -2.01 21.11
C PRO A 298 -13.74 -2.51 19.83
N ILE A 299 -13.42 -1.89 18.70
CA ILE A 299 -13.97 -2.30 17.39
C ILE A 299 -13.19 -3.51 16.89
N GLU A 300 -13.88 -4.65 16.78
CA GLU A 300 -13.32 -5.87 16.19
C GLU A 300 -13.48 -5.90 14.67
N VAL A 301 -12.60 -6.65 14.01
CA VAL A 301 -12.59 -6.77 12.54
C VAL A 301 -13.89 -7.37 12.00
N SER A 302 -14.47 -8.32 12.73
CA SER A 302 -15.74 -8.98 12.39
C SER A 302 -16.92 -8.01 12.22
N ILE A 303 -16.92 -6.88 12.94
CA ILE A 303 -18.00 -5.90 12.90
C ILE A 303 -18.05 -5.19 11.54
N ALA A 304 -16.91 -4.93 10.91
CA ALA A 304 -16.86 -4.25 9.62
C ALA A 304 -17.28 -5.14 8.42
N PHE A 305 -17.30 -6.46 8.60
CA PHE A 305 -17.59 -7.42 7.53
C PHE A 305 -18.89 -8.22 7.76
N THR A 306 -19.66 -7.91 8.81
CA THR A 306 -20.94 -8.58 9.09
C THR A 306 -22.07 -7.58 9.20
N ASP A 307 -23.14 -7.79 8.42
CA ASP A 307 -24.36 -6.96 8.49
C ASP A 307 -25.27 -7.37 9.66
N SER A 308 -24.70 -7.95 10.73
CA SER A 308 -25.48 -8.55 11.83
C SER A 308 -25.82 -7.51 12.91
N PRO A 309 -27.12 -7.29 13.23
CA PRO A 309 -27.55 -6.32 14.24
C PRO A 309 -27.16 -6.72 15.69
N ALA A 310 -26.59 -7.91 15.91
CA ALA A 310 -26.20 -8.40 17.23
C ALA A 310 -24.85 -7.83 17.73
N LEU A 311 -23.98 -7.36 16.83
CA LEU A 311 -22.70 -6.69 17.13
C LEU A 311 -22.87 -5.19 16.94
N ALA A 312 -23.75 -4.58 17.74
CA ALA A 312 -24.08 -3.17 17.64
C ALA A 312 -22.87 -2.29 18.05
N SER A 313 -22.02 -1.96 17.10
CA SER A 313 -21.11 -0.82 17.24
C SER A 313 -21.90 0.49 17.08
N SER A 314 -21.38 1.56 17.66
CA SER A 314 -21.93 2.92 17.50
C SER A 314 -21.89 3.44 16.05
N LEU A 315 -21.06 2.83 15.20
CA LEU A 315 -20.81 3.26 13.83
C LEU A 315 -21.65 2.46 12.81
N PRO A 316 -22.15 3.12 11.73
CA PRO A 316 -22.98 2.50 10.70
C PRO A 316 -22.13 1.74 9.67
N TRP A 317 -21.63 0.55 10.03
CA TRP A 317 -20.87 -0.28 9.10
C TRP A 317 -21.76 -0.91 8.02
N ARG A 318 -21.22 -1.03 6.81
CA ARG A 318 -21.78 -1.83 5.72
C ARG A 318 -20.71 -2.73 5.16
N SER A 319 -21.07 -3.99 4.91
CA SER A 319 -20.18 -4.94 4.26
C SER A 319 -19.73 -4.41 2.89
N PRO A 320 -18.42 -4.46 2.56
CA PRO A 320 -17.94 -4.05 1.26
C PRO A 320 -18.50 -4.96 0.16
N GLU A 321 -18.88 -4.36 -0.98
CA GLU A 321 -19.37 -5.11 -2.13
C GLU A 321 -18.27 -6.07 -2.61
N GLN A 322 -18.60 -7.36 -2.75
CA GLN A 322 -17.61 -8.41 -3.01
C GLN A 322 -16.80 -8.10 -4.27
N VAL A 323 -15.48 -7.98 -4.11
CA VAL A 323 -14.56 -7.71 -5.22
C VAL A 323 -14.62 -8.86 -6.22
N SER A 324 -14.95 -8.57 -7.48
CA SER A 324 -14.98 -9.59 -8.53
C SER A 324 -13.61 -10.28 -8.66
N PHE A 325 -13.58 -11.61 -8.88
CA PHE A 325 -12.34 -12.37 -9.08
C PHE A 325 -11.44 -11.80 -10.19
N ALA A 326 -12.03 -11.17 -11.21
CA ALA A 326 -11.31 -10.48 -12.27
C ALA A 326 -10.56 -9.24 -11.78
N ALA A 327 -11.17 -8.45 -10.89
CA ALA A 327 -10.52 -7.31 -10.25
C ALA A 327 -9.36 -7.76 -9.34
N VAL A 328 -9.55 -8.85 -8.58
CA VAL A 328 -8.50 -9.46 -7.74
C VAL A 328 -7.31 -9.95 -8.59
N GLY A 329 -7.58 -10.65 -9.70
CA GLY A 329 -6.53 -11.12 -10.63
C GLY A 329 -5.75 -9.99 -11.28
N ARG A 330 -6.43 -8.91 -11.68
CA ARG A 330 -5.79 -7.69 -12.17
C ARG A 330 -4.84 -7.08 -11.14
N ARG A 331 -5.19 -7.07 -9.86
CA ARG A 331 -4.33 -6.54 -8.79
C ARG A 331 -3.10 -7.39 -8.51
N ALA A 332 -3.22 -8.72 -8.57
CA ALA A 332 -2.06 -9.61 -8.50
C ALA A 332 -1.05 -9.25 -9.61
N LEU A 333 -1.54 -9.10 -10.85
CA LEU A 333 -0.72 -8.71 -11.99
C LEU A 333 -0.15 -7.29 -11.86
N GLU A 334 -0.93 -6.34 -11.33
CA GLU A 334 -0.45 -4.99 -11.10
C GLU A 334 0.66 -4.94 -10.04
N GLY A 335 0.53 -5.70 -8.94
CA GLY A 335 1.57 -5.81 -7.91
C GLY A 335 2.86 -6.47 -8.42
N ILE A 336 2.73 -7.53 -9.22
CA ILE A 336 3.87 -8.15 -9.92
C ILE A 336 4.50 -7.15 -10.89
N ALA A 337 3.69 -6.42 -11.66
CA ALA A 337 4.20 -5.41 -12.58
C ALA A 337 4.87 -4.23 -11.85
N ASP A 338 4.38 -3.82 -10.68
CA ASP A 338 5.00 -2.77 -9.86
C ASP A 338 6.32 -3.24 -9.22
N SER A 339 6.58 -4.55 -9.15
CA SER A 339 7.89 -5.11 -8.78
C SER A 339 8.93 -5.01 -9.91
N ILE A 340 8.51 -4.77 -11.15
CA ILE A 340 9.41 -4.59 -12.30
C ILE A 340 9.80 -3.10 -12.38
N PRO A 341 11.09 -2.74 -12.22
CA PRO A 341 11.52 -1.34 -12.08
C PRO A 341 11.04 -0.41 -13.21
N ILE A 342 11.05 -0.91 -14.45
CA ILE A 342 10.70 -0.15 -15.66
C ILE A 342 9.19 0.08 -15.74
N VAL A 343 8.40 -0.96 -15.51
CA VAL A 343 6.93 -0.91 -15.57
C VAL A 343 6.37 -0.04 -14.45
N ARG A 344 6.99 -0.11 -13.27
CA ARG A 344 6.71 0.79 -12.15
C ARG A 344 6.85 2.26 -12.55
N GLN A 345 7.97 2.65 -13.18
CA GLN A 345 8.23 4.03 -13.61
C GLN A 345 7.23 4.54 -14.65
N ILE A 346 6.87 3.70 -15.63
CA ILE A 346 5.87 4.03 -16.66
C ILE A 346 4.50 4.27 -16.00
N ARG A 347 4.09 3.36 -15.12
CA ARG A 347 2.77 3.41 -14.49
C ARG A 347 2.66 4.54 -13.47
N THR A 348 3.71 4.83 -12.69
CA THR A 348 3.74 6.00 -11.81
C THR A 348 3.60 7.31 -12.59
N ASN A 349 4.19 7.40 -13.77
CA ASN A 349 4.08 8.57 -14.64
C ASN A 349 2.64 8.74 -15.19
N ALA A 350 2.03 7.65 -15.66
CA ALA A 350 0.63 7.67 -16.11
C ALA A 350 -0.35 8.05 -14.97
N ARG A 351 -0.07 7.64 -13.73
CA ARG A 351 -0.84 8.01 -12.54
C ARG A 351 -0.71 9.51 -12.24
N LEU A 352 0.51 10.05 -12.26
CA LEU A 352 0.75 11.48 -12.04
C LEU A 352 0.08 12.35 -13.11
N GLN A 353 0.05 11.89 -14.37
CA GLN A 353 -0.63 12.61 -15.45
C GLN A 353 -2.16 12.62 -15.28
N ARG A 354 -2.76 11.52 -14.79
CA ARG A 354 -4.21 11.48 -14.50
C ARG A 354 -4.57 12.33 -13.28
N ALA A 355 -3.81 12.22 -12.20
CA ALA A 355 -3.99 13.06 -11.01
C ALA A 355 -3.80 14.55 -11.34
N GLY A 356 -2.86 14.90 -12.23
CA GLY A 356 -2.67 16.26 -12.71
C GLY A 356 -3.74 16.75 -13.71
N ALA A 357 -4.44 15.83 -14.40
CA ALA A 357 -5.57 16.16 -15.26
C ALA A 357 -6.87 16.35 -14.48
N GLU A 358 -7.02 15.66 -13.35
CA GLU A 358 -8.15 15.77 -12.42
C GLU A 358 -7.98 16.91 -11.39
N ALA A 359 -6.74 17.33 -11.12
CA ALA A 359 -6.45 18.52 -10.30
C ALA A 359 -6.77 19.79 -11.09
N GLU A 360 -8.01 20.28 -10.93
CA GLU A 360 -8.46 21.57 -11.43
C GLU A 360 -7.88 22.72 -10.56
N GLY A 361 -6.54 22.88 -10.60
CA GLY A 361 -5.75 23.80 -9.79
C GLY A 361 -4.81 24.72 -10.59
N ASP A 362 -4.34 25.78 -9.93
CA ASP A 362 -3.73 27.02 -10.44
C ASP A 362 -2.50 26.83 -11.37
N SER A 363 -2.15 27.87 -12.15
CA SER A 363 -1.13 27.82 -13.22
C SER A 363 0.25 27.31 -12.75
N GLU A 364 0.60 27.53 -11.48
CA GLU A 364 1.89 27.14 -10.90
C GLU A 364 1.97 25.63 -10.58
N GLU A 365 0.86 25.01 -10.16
CA GLU A 365 0.82 23.56 -9.90
C GLU A 365 0.99 22.78 -11.22
N LYS A 366 0.42 23.28 -12.32
CA LYS A 366 0.62 22.73 -13.66
C LYS A 366 2.07 22.81 -14.12
N GLU A 367 2.77 23.89 -13.78
CA GLU A 367 4.21 24.03 -14.09
C GLU A 367 5.07 23.05 -13.27
N LEU A 368 4.75 22.84 -11.98
CA LEU A 368 5.45 21.87 -11.15
C LEU A 368 5.21 20.43 -11.61
N VAL A 369 3.96 20.08 -11.96
CA VAL A 369 3.61 18.76 -12.49
C VAL A 369 4.32 18.48 -13.82
N THR A 370 4.38 19.45 -14.73
CA THR A 370 5.09 19.30 -16.00
C THR A 370 6.60 19.18 -15.81
N LYS A 371 7.21 19.95 -14.90
CA LYS A 371 8.63 19.81 -14.54
C LYS A 371 8.95 18.43 -13.97
N VAL A 372 8.15 17.94 -13.02
CA VAL A 372 8.31 16.59 -12.45
C VAL A 372 8.15 15.51 -13.53
N ALA A 373 7.17 15.65 -14.42
CA ALA A 373 6.96 14.71 -15.53
C ALA A 373 8.16 14.65 -16.51
N THR A 374 8.83 15.77 -16.78
CA THR A 374 10.00 15.78 -17.68
C THR A 374 11.24 15.11 -17.06
N ILE A 375 11.48 15.32 -15.76
CA ILE A 375 12.58 14.67 -15.03
C ILE A 375 12.38 13.15 -15.02
N GLN A 376 11.16 12.69 -14.74
CA GLN A 376 10.84 11.26 -14.72
C GLN A 376 10.89 10.61 -16.11
N ARG A 377 10.55 11.34 -17.19
CA ARG A 377 10.74 10.84 -18.57
C ARG A 377 12.22 10.55 -18.86
N ARG A 378 13.14 11.41 -18.39
CA ARG A 378 14.58 11.16 -18.55
C ARG A 378 15.01 9.90 -17.82
N GLU A 379 14.58 9.71 -16.58
CA GLU A 379 14.88 8.49 -15.81
C GLU A 379 14.35 7.22 -16.51
N LEU A 380 13.15 7.29 -17.10
CA LEU A 380 12.54 6.20 -17.86
C LEU A 380 13.32 5.87 -19.14
N TYR A 381 13.78 6.87 -19.90
CA TYR A 381 14.64 6.62 -21.06
C TYR A 381 16.00 6.04 -20.65
N THR A 382 16.57 6.50 -19.53
CA THR A 382 17.82 5.93 -19.03
C THR A 382 17.66 4.48 -18.56
N SER A 383 16.54 4.12 -17.92
CA SER A 383 16.30 2.75 -17.48
C SER A 383 15.99 1.80 -18.64
N ILE A 384 15.27 2.26 -19.67
CA ILE A 384 15.09 1.49 -20.92
C ILE A 384 16.44 1.27 -21.61
N ALA A 385 17.27 2.31 -21.70
CA ALA A 385 18.58 2.22 -22.33
C ALA A 385 19.52 1.25 -21.61
N THR A 386 19.56 1.25 -20.27
CA THR A 386 20.40 0.31 -19.51
C THR A 386 19.94 -1.14 -19.66
N VAL A 387 18.64 -1.38 -19.76
CA VAL A 387 18.08 -2.73 -19.96
C VAL A 387 18.34 -3.23 -21.37
N LEU A 388 18.17 -2.40 -22.40
CA LEU A 388 18.53 -2.75 -23.77
C LEU A 388 20.04 -3.01 -23.90
N ALA A 389 20.88 -2.23 -23.21
CA ALA A 389 22.32 -2.48 -23.15
C ALA A 389 22.63 -3.81 -22.45
N GLY A 390 21.98 -4.09 -21.32
CA GLY A 390 22.14 -5.36 -20.59
C GLY A 390 21.68 -6.57 -21.41
N LEU A 391 20.56 -6.45 -22.12
CA LEU A 391 20.05 -7.49 -23.04
C LEU A 391 21.02 -7.70 -24.21
N GLY A 392 21.57 -6.63 -24.77
CA GLY A 392 22.58 -6.70 -25.84
C GLY A 392 23.88 -7.38 -25.38
N VAL A 393 24.36 -7.07 -24.17
CA VAL A 393 25.52 -7.73 -23.57
C VAL A 393 25.23 -9.20 -23.29
N PHE A 394 24.03 -9.53 -22.79
CA PHE A 394 23.63 -10.92 -22.53
C PHE A 394 23.52 -11.73 -23.82
N VAL A 395 22.84 -11.22 -24.85
CA VAL A 395 22.76 -11.86 -26.17
C VAL A 395 24.16 -12.02 -26.77
N GLY A 396 25.00 -10.99 -26.67
CA GLY A 396 26.40 -11.06 -27.09
C GLY A 396 27.20 -12.13 -26.34
N TYR A 397 26.96 -12.27 -25.03
CA TYR A 397 27.59 -13.31 -24.20
C TYR A 397 27.10 -14.71 -24.56
N VAL A 398 25.80 -14.91 -24.79
CA VAL A 398 25.23 -16.21 -25.21
C VAL A 398 25.77 -16.62 -26.58
N LEU A 399 25.91 -15.67 -27.51
CA LEU A 399 26.51 -15.92 -28.82
C LEU A 399 28.02 -16.18 -28.73
N TYR A 400 28.74 -15.47 -27.86
CA TYR A 400 30.18 -15.65 -27.65
C TYR A 400 30.52 -16.94 -26.90
N SER A 401 29.71 -17.33 -25.92
CA SER A 401 29.91 -18.54 -25.11
C SER A 401 29.52 -19.84 -25.84
N GLY A 402 28.97 -19.75 -27.06
CA GLY A 402 28.65 -20.94 -27.87
C GLY A 402 27.46 -21.76 -27.35
N LEU A 403 26.69 -21.25 -26.38
CA LEU A 403 25.62 -21.99 -25.71
C LEU A 403 24.46 -22.40 -26.65
N VAL A 404 24.42 -21.84 -27.86
CA VAL A 404 23.46 -22.18 -28.92
C VAL A 404 23.97 -23.30 -29.84
N ALA A 405 25.29 -23.51 -29.96
CA ALA A 405 25.86 -24.59 -30.76
C ALA A 405 25.65 -25.97 -30.11
N GLU A 406 25.62 -26.01 -28.77
CA GLU A 406 25.50 -27.26 -28.00
C GLU A 406 24.06 -27.82 -27.94
N MET A 407 23.05 -27.09 -28.44
CA MET A 407 21.69 -27.62 -28.65
C MET A 407 21.41 -28.09 -30.09
N ALA A 408 22.34 -27.86 -31.03
CA ALA A 408 22.18 -28.30 -32.42
C ALA A 408 23.01 -29.57 -32.76
N ASP A 409 24.06 -29.88 -31.99
CA ASP A 409 24.91 -31.08 -32.16
C ASP A 409 24.41 -32.28 -31.32
N GLY A 410 23.10 -32.50 -31.30
CA GLY A 410 22.44 -33.54 -30.50
C GLY A 410 21.73 -34.64 -31.30
N GLU A 411 21.99 -34.78 -32.61
CA GLU A 411 21.50 -35.88 -33.44
C GLU A 411 22.60 -36.37 -34.39
N GLU A 412 23.60 -37.09 -33.86
CA GLU A 412 24.35 -38.08 -34.62
C GLU A 412 23.90 -39.47 -34.16
N GLY A 413 23.04 -40.10 -34.97
CA GLY A 413 22.62 -41.50 -34.82
C GLY A 413 23.20 -42.33 -35.95
N GLU A 414 24.27 -43.06 -35.62
CA GLU A 414 24.71 -44.38 -36.11
C GLU A 414 24.56 -44.69 -37.62
N GLU A 415 25.71 -44.70 -38.31
CA GLU A 415 25.93 -45.36 -39.60
C GLU A 415 26.07 -46.89 -39.39
N GLU A 416 25.23 -47.70 -40.05
CA GLU A 416 25.48 -49.12 -40.29
C GLU A 416 25.88 -49.31 -41.76
N ASP A 417 27.10 -49.78 -41.97
CA ASP A 417 27.67 -50.20 -43.25
C ASP A 417 27.14 -51.59 -43.65
N GLU A 418 26.55 -51.73 -44.84
CA GLU A 418 26.46 -53.01 -45.56
C GLU A 418 26.85 -52.80 -47.03
N GLU A 419 28.00 -53.37 -47.41
CA GLU A 419 28.52 -53.45 -48.78
C GLU A 419 27.85 -54.58 -49.58
N GLU A 420 27.76 -54.35 -50.90
CA GLU A 420 27.10 -55.14 -51.94
C GLU A 420 27.69 -56.55 -52.18
N GLU A 421 26.83 -57.54 -52.46
CA GLU A 421 27.16 -58.68 -53.33
C GLU A 421 26.06 -58.85 -54.40
N ASP A 422 26.45 -58.65 -55.66
CA ASP A 422 25.72 -58.99 -56.87
C ASP A 422 25.38 -60.50 -56.94
N LEU A 423 24.26 -60.86 -57.56
CA LEU A 423 24.17 -61.98 -58.51
C LEU A 423 22.84 -61.97 -59.29
N ASP A 424 23.00 -62.07 -60.61
CA ASP A 424 21.98 -62.10 -61.67
C ASP A 424 20.86 -63.12 -61.47
N GLU A 425 19.64 -62.81 -61.93
CA GLU A 425 18.91 -63.77 -62.78
C GLU A 425 17.86 -63.09 -63.69
N ASP A 426 18.03 -63.38 -64.97
CA ASP A 426 17.27 -62.89 -66.11
C ASP A 426 16.07 -63.83 -66.38
N LYS A 427 14.92 -63.26 -66.76
CA LYS A 427 13.86 -63.85 -67.64
C LYS A 427 12.96 -65.00 -67.14
N LYS A 428 11.65 -64.71 -67.00
CA LYS A 428 10.56 -64.96 -68.00
C LYS A 428 9.16 -65.11 -67.38
N ASP A 429 8.18 -64.51 -68.06
CA ASP A 429 6.79 -64.97 -68.34
C ASP A 429 5.93 -65.43 -67.14
N ALA A 430 4.67 -65.04 -66.89
CA ALA A 430 3.60 -64.53 -67.74
C ALA A 430 2.42 -64.04 -66.86
N GLU A 431 1.57 -63.22 -67.48
CA GLU A 431 0.10 -63.22 -67.33
C GLU A 431 -0.57 -62.77 -66.01
N SER A 432 -1.10 -61.54 -66.09
CA SER A 432 -2.55 -61.26 -66.17
C SER A 432 -3.26 -60.61 -64.96
N LYS A 433 -4.16 -59.69 -65.37
CA LYS A 433 -5.32 -59.07 -64.68
C LYS A 433 -5.01 -57.78 -63.90
N GLN A 434 -5.31 -56.60 -64.45
CA GLN A 434 -6.66 -55.99 -64.60
C GLN A 434 -7.27 -55.74 -63.21
N TRP A 435 -7.45 -54.51 -62.73
CA TRP A 435 -8.40 -53.48 -63.17
C TRP A 435 -8.01 -52.15 -62.46
N GLY A 436 -7.70 -51.05 -63.16
CA GLY A 436 -8.65 -50.01 -63.61
C GLY A 436 -8.90 -48.97 -62.49
N SER A 437 -8.23 -47.82 -62.48
CA SER A 437 -8.62 -46.57 -63.16
C SER A 437 -10.07 -46.13 -62.90
N ALA A 438 -10.29 -44.97 -62.30
CA ALA A 438 -10.92 -43.84 -62.97
C ALA A 438 -11.17 -42.68 -62.01
N GLN A 439 -10.56 -41.58 -62.40
CA GLN A 439 -10.84 -40.19 -62.10
C GLN A 439 -12.22 -39.81 -62.66
N GLU A 440 -13.07 -39.09 -61.90
CA GLU A 440 -13.92 -38.05 -62.50
C GLU A 440 -14.44 -37.01 -61.49
N LYS A 441 -14.54 -35.78 -62.00
CA LYS A 441 -14.93 -34.53 -61.34
C LYS A 441 -16.45 -34.42 -61.16
N SER A 442 -16.89 -33.68 -60.14
CA SER A 442 -17.83 -32.55 -60.31
C SER A 442 -18.02 -31.79 -59.00
N ALA A 443 -18.20 -30.48 -59.12
CA ALA A 443 -18.58 -29.54 -58.07
C ALA A 443 -20.09 -29.61 -57.83
N ASP A 444 -20.58 -29.41 -56.60
CA ASP A 444 -21.04 -28.10 -56.12
C ASP A 444 -21.60 -28.12 -54.67
N GLU A 445 -21.45 -26.95 -54.04
CA GLU A 445 -22.24 -26.30 -52.99
C GLU A 445 -22.49 -26.88 -51.57
N ALA A 446 -22.06 -26.04 -50.63
CA ALA A 446 -22.76 -25.55 -49.43
C ALA A 446 -22.79 -26.41 -48.14
N GLN A 447 -22.02 -25.93 -47.14
CA GLN A 447 -22.54 -25.29 -45.90
C GLN A 447 -21.83 -25.78 -44.60
N LYS A 448 -21.43 -24.79 -43.76
CA LYS A 448 -20.96 -24.86 -42.36
C LYS A 448 -19.58 -25.52 -42.15
N SER A 449 -18.67 -25.05 -41.30
CA SER A 449 -18.69 -24.08 -40.20
C SER A 449 -17.25 -23.88 -39.71
N ALA A 450 -17.01 -22.72 -39.07
CA ALA A 450 -16.01 -22.47 -38.02
C ALA A 450 -14.51 -22.49 -38.40
N SER A 451 -13.86 -21.31 -38.35
CA SER A 451 -12.98 -20.91 -37.23
C SER A 451 -12.37 -19.53 -37.53
N ARG A 452 -12.41 -18.62 -36.55
CA ARG A 452 -11.24 -18.10 -35.83
C ARG A 452 -10.14 -17.54 -36.73
N LEU A 453 -10.11 -16.21 -36.87
CA LEU A 453 -8.91 -15.36 -36.88
C LEU A 453 -9.32 -13.94 -37.25
N GLY A 454 -9.23 -13.02 -36.30
CA GLY A 454 -9.45 -11.61 -36.58
C GLY A 454 -10.01 -10.85 -35.40
N GLU A 455 -9.22 -10.73 -34.32
CA GLU A 455 -9.25 -9.59 -33.39
C GLU A 455 -8.16 -9.78 -32.33
N ALA A 456 -6.93 -9.52 -32.73
CA ALA A 456 -5.81 -9.32 -31.81
C ALA A 456 -5.07 -8.08 -32.31
N GLY A 457 -5.64 -6.91 -32.04
CA GLY A 457 -5.11 -5.65 -32.52
C GLY A 457 -5.91 -4.43 -32.11
N ALA A 458 -6.37 -4.34 -30.86
CA ALA A 458 -6.95 -3.10 -30.31
C ALA A 458 -7.14 -3.13 -28.76
N ILE A 459 -6.23 -3.67 -27.94
CA ILE A 459 -6.36 -3.55 -26.45
C ILE A 459 -5.02 -3.23 -25.75
N LEU A 460 -4.11 -2.57 -26.46
CA LEU A 460 -2.99 -1.87 -25.82
C LEU A 460 -2.87 -0.52 -26.52
N GLY A 461 -3.68 0.43 -26.06
CA GLY A 461 -3.47 1.84 -26.35
C GLY A 461 -2.13 2.25 -25.75
N ILE A 462 -1.10 2.17 -26.57
CA ILE A 462 0.10 2.99 -26.46
C ILE A 462 -0.27 4.40 -26.92
#